data_AF-A0A0G4LX95-F1
#
_entry.id   AF-A0A0G4LX95-F1
#
_cell.length_a   1.000
_cell.length_b   1.000
_cell.length_c   1.000
_cell.angle_alpha   90.00
_cell.angle_beta   90.00
_cell.angle_gamma   90.00
#
_symmetry.space_group_name_H-M   'P 1'
#
loop_
_entity.id
_entity.type
_entity.pdbx_description
1 polymer ?
#
loop_
_entity_poly.entity_id
_entity_poly.type
_entity_poly.pdbx_seq_one_letter_code
_entity_poly.pdbx_strand_id
1 'polypeptide(L)'
;MSPDVPLEWMLNYWNVHPKTLVAMAEDPNSPTNQDLKGWVLWNTGFIVAQQGERTQELFRQWDDCPAGRQFPDCKHWAHDWAHEQAAFGHHLRYAWNKTDDLRAIACMDANGAHHCGDRKCLGVFVSHHWGKKDEPIQDLWRLVTRAVTRYARQDRPDLIFKAFINPIRPPPNWAFYDEMLRFDEA
;
A
#
# COMPACT_ATOMS: atom_id res chain seq x y z
N MET A 1 10.69 1.03 5.20
CA MET A 1 9.92 -0.20 5.51
C MET A 1 10.48 -0.86 6.76
N SER A 2 9.63 -1.35 7.66
CA SER A 2 10.02 -2.07 8.89
C SER A 2 9.87 -3.58 8.69
N PRO A 3 10.87 -4.27 8.08
CA PRO A 3 10.73 -5.67 7.65
C PRO A 3 10.56 -6.66 8.80
N ASP A 4 10.88 -6.24 10.04
CA ASP A 4 10.79 -7.08 11.24
C ASP A 4 9.36 -7.11 11.84
N VAL A 5 8.42 -6.33 11.30
CA VAL A 5 7.02 -6.26 11.77
C VAL A 5 6.14 -7.13 10.85
N PRO A 6 5.49 -8.18 11.37
CA PRO A 6 4.60 -9.01 10.56
C PRO A 6 3.42 -8.23 9.99
N LEU A 7 3.00 -8.55 8.77
CA LEU A 7 1.87 -7.91 8.12
C LEU A 7 0.59 -8.08 8.96
N GLU A 8 0.38 -9.24 9.56
CA GLU A 8 -0.77 -9.56 10.41
C GLU A 8 -0.86 -8.62 11.62
N TRP A 9 0.29 -8.26 12.20
CA TRP A 9 0.33 -7.28 13.27
C TRP A 9 -0.10 -5.90 12.77
N MET A 10 0.38 -5.49 11.59
CA MET A 10 0.02 -4.21 10.98
C MET A 10 -1.46 -4.16 10.60
N LEU A 11 -2.02 -5.23 10.05
CA LEU A 11 -3.45 -5.33 9.73
C LEU A 11 -4.31 -5.14 10.98
N ASN A 12 -3.94 -5.78 12.10
CA ASN A 12 -4.63 -5.59 13.37
C ASN A 12 -4.45 -4.16 13.90
N TYR A 13 -3.23 -3.61 13.83
CA TYR A 13 -2.93 -2.25 14.27
C TYR A 13 -3.73 -1.18 13.49
N TRP A 14 -3.87 -1.35 12.18
CA TRP A 14 -4.68 -0.49 11.30
C TRP A 14 -6.17 -0.79 11.36
N ASN A 15 -6.60 -1.71 12.22
CA ASN A 15 -7.99 -2.10 12.38
C ASN A 15 -8.64 -2.57 11.06
N VAL A 16 -7.88 -3.37 10.30
CA VAL A 16 -8.34 -4.09 9.11
C VAL A 16 -8.96 -5.41 9.56
N HIS A 17 -10.19 -5.67 9.12
CA HIS A 17 -10.96 -6.86 9.50
C HIS A 17 -11.41 -7.63 8.27
N PRO A 18 -11.91 -8.87 8.41
CA PRO A 18 -12.43 -9.64 7.26
C PRO A 18 -13.58 -8.99 6.48
N LYS A 19 -14.20 -7.93 7.03
CA LYS A 19 -15.25 -7.14 6.35
C LYS A 19 -14.71 -5.89 5.64
N THR A 20 -13.47 -5.49 5.95
CA THR A 20 -12.80 -4.37 5.28
C THR A 20 -12.46 -4.78 3.87
N LEU A 21 -13.08 -4.13 2.89
CA LEU A 21 -12.85 -4.40 1.48
C LEU A 21 -11.47 -3.89 1.07
N VAL A 22 -11.18 -2.63 1.42
CA VAL A 22 -9.94 -1.95 1.06
C VAL A 22 -9.45 -1.08 2.21
N ALA A 23 -8.15 -1.15 2.49
CA ALA A 23 -7.44 -0.22 3.33
C ALA A 23 -6.29 0.45 2.56
N MET A 24 -6.19 1.77 2.64
CA MET A 24 -5.18 2.56 1.94
C MET A 24 -4.65 3.66 2.83
N ALA A 25 -3.40 4.05 2.61
CA ALA A 25 -2.77 5.11 3.37
C ALA A 25 -3.30 6.49 2.98
N GLU A 26 -3.46 7.41 3.91
CA GLU A 26 -3.75 8.81 3.59
C GLU A 26 -2.54 9.48 2.91
N ASP A 27 -2.81 10.47 2.05
CA ASP A 27 -1.78 11.39 1.57
C ASP A 27 -1.38 12.42 2.64
N PRO A 28 -0.24 13.12 2.45
CA PRO A 28 0.10 14.26 3.29
C PRO A 28 -1.03 15.28 3.27
N ASN A 29 -1.51 15.69 4.45
CA ASN A 29 -2.64 16.60 4.54
C ASN A 29 -2.25 17.99 4.05
N SER A 30 -2.60 18.30 2.80
CA SER A 30 -2.38 19.57 2.13
C SER A 30 -3.55 19.89 1.21
N PRO A 31 -3.80 21.16 0.86
CA PRO A 31 -4.90 21.52 -0.05
C PRO A 31 -4.86 20.81 -1.40
N THR A 32 -3.67 20.47 -1.90
CA THR A 32 -3.48 19.75 -3.16
C THR A 32 -3.88 18.27 -3.08
N ASN A 33 -3.88 17.69 -1.88
CA ASN A 33 -4.23 16.29 -1.63
C ASN A 33 -5.61 16.15 -0.98
N GLN A 34 -6.51 17.13 -1.17
CA GLN A 34 -7.87 17.08 -0.66
C GLN A 34 -8.86 17.01 -1.82
N ASP A 35 -9.95 16.29 -1.62
CA ASP A 35 -11.06 16.32 -2.57
C ASP A 35 -11.88 17.61 -2.47
N LEU A 36 -12.90 17.74 -3.32
CA LEU A 36 -13.80 18.90 -3.35
C LEU A 36 -14.57 19.14 -2.04
N LYS A 37 -14.60 18.17 -1.13
CA LYS A 37 -15.26 18.25 0.19
C LYS A 37 -14.24 18.47 1.32
N GLY A 38 -12.96 18.67 1.00
CA GLY A 38 -11.88 18.91 1.96
C GLY A 38 -11.34 17.65 2.63
N TRP A 39 -11.71 16.46 2.17
CA TRP A 39 -11.19 15.20 2.73
C TRP A 39 -9.89 14.82 2.06
N VAL A 40 -8.88 14.49 2.87
CA VAL A 40 -7.57 14.01 2.40
C VAL A 40 -7.77 12.79 1.50
N LEU A 41 -7.15 12.81 0.32
CA LEU A 41 -7.14 11.68 -0.61
C LEU A 41 -6.36 10.51 0.00
N TRP A 42 -6.72 9.30 -0.39
CA TRP A 42 -6.00 8.10 0.02
C TRP A 42 -5.06 7.68 -1.09
N ASN A 43 -3.80 7.47 -0.74
CA ASN A 43 -2.74 7.08 -1.63
C ASN A 43 -2.90 5.65 -2.15
N THR A 44 -2.80 5.50 -3.46
CA THR A 44 -2.99 4.23 -4.19
C THR A 44 -1.70 3.46 -4.39
N GLY A 45 -0.56 3.97 -3.90
CA GLY A 45 0.73 3.28 -3.96
C GLY A 45 0.86 2.10 -3.00
N PHE A 46 -0.02 2.01 -1.99
CA PHE A 46 -0.13 0.86 -1.10
C PHE A 46 -1.60 0.56 -0.76
N ILE A 47 -2.07 -0.60 -1.19
CA ILE A 47 -3.45 -1.04 -1.03
C ILE A 47 -3.46 -2.41 -0.37
N VAL A 48 -4.20 -2.54 0.73
CA VAL A 48 -4.59 -3.84 1.31
C VAL A 48 -6.02 -4.10 0.89
N ALA A 49 -6.29 -5.24 0.27
CA ALA A 49 -7.63 -5.60 -0.19
C ALA A 49 -8.03 -7.00 0.28
N GLN A 50 -9.26 -7.14 0.77
CA GLN A 50 -9.81 -8.42 1.17
C GLN A 50 -10.33 -9.16 -0.07
N GLN A 51 -9.93 -10.42 -0.24
CA GLN A 51 -10.51 -11.25 -1.30
C GLN A 51 -12.01 -11.47 -1.03
N GLY A 52 -12.84 -11.16 -2.03
CA GLY A 52 -14.28 -11.44 -2.01
C GLY A 52 -15.01 -10.75 -3.17
N GLU A 53 -16.21 -11.26 -3.50
CA GLU A 53 -17.03 -10.72 -4.61
C GLU A 53 -17.30 -9.22 -4.47
N ARG A 54 -17.49 -8.77 -3.23
CA ARG A 54 -17.80 -7.38 -2.92
C ARG A 54 -16.61 -6.44 -3.15
N THR A 55 -15.39 -6.90 -2.84
CA THR A 55 -14.17 -6.14 -3.15
C THR A 55 -13.91 -6.12 -4.65
N GLN A 56 -14.15 -7.24 -5.33
CA GLN A 56 -14.05 -7.30 -6.80
C GLN A 56 -15.04 -6.35 -7.48
N GLU A 57 -16.25 -6.23 -6.93
CA GLU A 57 -17.23 -5.26 -7.41
C GLU A 57 -16.75 -3.82 -7.22
N LEU A 58 -16.16 -3.49 -6.07
CA LEU A 58 -15.53 -2.19 -5.86
C LEU A 58 -14.45 -1.91 -6.91
N PHE A 59 -13.56 -2.88 -7.17
CA PHE A 59 -12.50 -2.71 -8.16
C PHE A 59 -13.01 -2.60 -9.60
N ARG A 60 -14.07 -3.31 -9.98
CA ARG A 60 -14.71 -3.13 -11.30
C ARG A 60 -15.29 -1.73 -11.47
N GLN A 61 -15.94 -1.19 -10.44
CA GLN A 61 -16.47 0.18 -10.49
C GLN A 61 -15.36 1.22 -10.52
N TRP A 62 -14.24 0.94 -9.86
CA TRP A 62 -13.07 1.81 -9.87
C TRP A 62 -12.37 1.79 -11.25
N ASP A 63 -12.18 0.61 -11.83
CA ASP A 63 -11.66 0.41 -13.19
C ASP A 63 -12.56 1.04 -14.26
N ASP A 64 -13.88 1.03 -14.05
CA ASP A 64 -14.86 1.63 -14.97
C ASP A 64 -14.92 3.17 -14.91
N CYS A 65 -14.29 3.80 -13.90
CA CYS A 65 -14.33 5.25 -13.71
C CYS A 65 -13.99 6.06 -14.98
N PRO A 66 -12.92 5.76 -15.74
CA PRO A 66 -12.60 6.44 -16.99
C PRO A 66 -13.71 6.37 -18.05
N ALA A 67 -14.50 5.31 -18.08
CA ALA A 67 -15.61 5.15 -19.02
C ALA A 67 -16.82 6.02 -18.65
N GLY A 68 -16.89 6.49 -17.39
CA GLY A 68 -17.93 7.40 -16.92
C GLY A 68 -19.35 6.81 -16.93
N ARG A 69 -19.50 5.47 -16.97
CA ARG A 69 -20.83 4.83 -17.06
C ARG A 69 -21.60 4.97 -15.75
N GLN A 70 -20.94 4.67 -14.62
CA GLN A 70 -21.54 4.83 -13.29
C GLN A 70 -21.37 6.25 -12.73
N PHE A 71 -20.20 6.85 -12.95
CA PHE A 71 -19.85 8.18 -12.46
C PHE A 71 -19.46 9.07 -13.65
N PRO A 72 -20.40 9.82 -14.27
CA PRO A 72 -20.13 10.59 -15.49
C PRO A 72 -18.95 11.56 -15.38
N ASP A 73 -18.80 12.17 -14.21
CA ASP A 73 -17.71 13.10 -13.93
C ASP A 73 -16.38 12.41 -13.65
N CYS A 74 -16.30 11.08 -13.55
CA CYS A 74 -15.06 10.37 -13.21
C CYS A 74 -14.08 10.27 -14.39
N LYS A 75 -14.57 10.46 -15.63
CA LYS A 75 -13.80 10.29 -16.87
C LYS A 75 -12.50 11.12 -16.95
N HIS A 76 -12.48 12.30 -16.34
CA HIS A 76 -11.33 13.21 -16.44
C HIS A 76 -10.12 12.69 -15.67
N TRP A 77 -10.34 11.87 -14.63
CA TRP A 77 -9.24 11.23 -13.88
C TRP A 77 -8.43 10.24 -14.73
N ALA A 78 -8.90 9.85 -15.92
CA ALA A 78 -8.08 9.13 -16.89
C ALA A 78 -6.84 9.93 -17.34
N HIS A 79 -6.88 11.26 -17.22
CA HIS A 79 -5.86 12.18 -17.74
C HIS A 79 -5.40 13.19 -16.70
N ASP A 80 -6.27 13.57 -15.78
CA ASP A 80 -5.98 14.57 -14.76
C ASP A 80 -5.32 13.91 -13.54
N TRP A 81 -4.28 14.55 -13.03
CA TRP A 81 -3.71 14.20 -11.73
C TRP A 81 -4.76 14.41 -10.62
N ALA A 82 -4.93 13.52 -9.65
CA ALA A 82 -4.09 12.38 -9.28
C ALA A 82 -4.60 11.01 -9.77
N HIS A 83 -5.25 10.95 -10.93
CA HIS A 83 -5.71 9.72 -11.56
C HIS A 83 -6.59 8.84 -10.65
N GLU A 84 -6.27 7.54 -10.53
CA GLU A 84 -7.06 6.55 -9.82
C GLU A 84 -7.21 6.88 -8.33
N GLN A 85 -6.22 7.56 -7.73
CA GLN A 85 -6.32 8.10 -6.38
C GLN A 85 -7.42 9.16 -6.25
N ALA A 86 -7.48 10.10 -7.20
CA ALA A 86 -8.51 11.13 -7.21
C ALA A 86 -9.89 10.52 -7.54
N ALA A 87 -9.95 9.58 -8.48
CA ALA A 87 -11.16 8.81 -8.76
C ALA A 87 -11.73 8.14 -7.50
N PHE A 88 -10.85 7.48 -6.72
CA PHE A 88 -11.27 6.84 -5.48
C PHE A 88 -11.80 7.85 -4.47
N GLY A 89 -11.03 8.92 -4.19
CA GLY A 89 -11.38 9.91 -3.18
C GLY A 89 -12.65 10.70 -3.51
N HIS A 90 -12.88 11.02 -4.78
CA HIS A 90 -14.02 11.82 -5.24
C HIS A 90 -15.29 11.02 -5.48
N HIS A 91 -15.18 9.71 -5.80
CA HIS A 91 -16.33 8.89 -6.18
C HIS A 91 -16.47 7.64 -5.32
N LEU A 92 -15.51 6.71 -5.41
CA LEU A 92 -15.65 5.37 -4.82
C LEU A 92 -15.78 5.41 -3.30
N ARG A 93 -15.01 6.27 -2.63
CA ARG A 93 -15.09 6.46 -1.17
C ARG A 93 -16.50 6.81 -0.69
N TYR A 94 -17.24 7.60 -1.47
CA TYR A 94 -18.61 8.00 -1.13
C TYR A 94 -19.64 6.93 -1.51
N ALA A 95 -19.41 6.22 -2.62
CA ALA A 95 -20.28 5.13 -3.05
C ALA A 95 -20.18 3.89 -2.13
N TRP A 96 -19.02 3.67 -1.52
CA TRP A 96 -18.70 2.52 -0.68
C TRP A 96 -18.52 2.90 0.80
N ASN A 97 -19.44 3.72 1.33
CA ASN A 97 -19.31 4.32 2.66
C ASN A 97 -19.94 3.52 3.82
N LYS A 98 -20.19 2.20 3.67
CA LYS A 98 -20.63 1.43 4.84
C LYS A 98 -19.49 1.39 5.85
N THR A 99 -19.84 1.46 7.13
CA THR A 99 -18.92 1.80 8.24
C THR A 99 -17.62 0.99 8.27
N ASP A 100 -17.62 -0.25 7.77
CA ASP A 100 -16.48 -1.16 7.84
C ASP A 100 -15.83 -1.47 6.48
N ASP A 101 -16.38 -0.97 5.35
CA ASP A 101 -15.91 -1.35 4.01
C ASP A 101 -14.53 -0.78 3.69
N LEU A 102 -14.27 0.45 4.15
CA LEU A 102 -13.09 1.22 3.79
C LEU A 102 -12.34 1.64 5.06
N ARG A 103 -11.01 1.49 5.04
CA ARG A 103 -10.15 1.86 6.16
C ARG A 103 -9.02 2.79 5.72
N ALA A 104 -8.93 3.95 6.34
CA ALA A 104 -7.76 4.80 6.24
C ALA A 104 -6.62 4.21 7.09
N ILE A 105 -5.44 4.12 6.50
CA ILE A 105 -4.17 3.89 7.19
C ILE A 105 -3.50 5.26 7.34
N ALA A 106 -2.91 5.55 8.50
CA ALA A 106 -2.27 6.84 8.71
C ALA A 106 -1.11 7.05 7.71
N CYS A 107 -0.96 8.28 7.19
CA CYS A 107 0.16 8.64 6.31
C CYS A 107 1.51 8.28 6.95
N MET A 108 1.67 8.57 8.25
CA MET A 108 2.84 8.18 9.07
C MET A 108 3.23 6.71 8.91
N ASP A 109 2.25 5.83 8.79
CA ASP A 109 2.45 4.39 8.83
C ASP A 109 2.82 3.81 7.47
N ALA A 110 2.08 4.20 6.44
CA ALA A 110 2.11 3.50 5.17
C ALA A 110 2.16 4.42 3.93
N ASN A 111 2.51 5.70 4.11
CA ASN A 111 2.78 6.60 2.99
C ASN A 111 3.94 7.55 3.29
N GLY A 112 4.49 8.15 2.25
CA GLY A 112 5.62 9.07 2.36
C GLY A 112 6.93 8.37 2.71
N ALA A 113 7.96 9.17 2.89
CA ALA A 113 9.31 8.72 3.15
C ALA A 113 10.09 9.79 3.91
N HIS A 114 11.24 9.41 4.48
CA HIS A 114 12.07 10.32 5.26
C HIS A 114 12.48 11.61 4.52
N HIS A 115 12.56 11.57 3.18
CA HIS A 115 12.91 12.74 2.36
C HIS A 115 11.74 13.72 2.11
N CYS A 116 10.49 13.32 2.38
CA CYS A 116 9.32 14.13 2.09
C CYS A 116 9.22 15.39 2.97
N GLY A 117 10.01 15.48 4.04
CA GLY A 117 10.09 16.65 4.93
C GLY A 117 8.89 16.83 5.87
N ASP A 118 7.75 16.18 5.59
CA ASP A 118 6.61 16.12 6.49
C ASP A 118 6.86 15.09 7.60
N ARG A 119 7.09 15.59 8.81
CA ARG A 119 7.29 14.76 10.01
C ARG A 119 6.05 13.99 10.43
N LYS A 120 4.88 14.22 9.81
CA LYS A 120 3.64 13.49 10.03
C LYS A 120 3.38 12.41 8.97
N CYS A 121 4.22 12.30 7.94
CA CYS A 121 4.09 11.30 6.89
C CYS A 121 5.46 10.71 6.51
N LEU A 122 5.94 9.77 7.33
CA LEU A 122 7.27 9.20 7.21
C LEU A 122 7.30 7.79 6.60
N GLY A 123 6.15 7.12 6.50
CA GLY A 123 6.05 5.75 5.99
C GLY A 123 6.85 4.75 6.83
N VAL A 124 6.62 4.75 8.15
CA VAL A 124 7.45 3.99 9.11
C VAL A 124 7.37 2.48 8.90
N PHE A 125 6.20 1.98 8.49
CA PHE A 125 6.01 0.58 8.15
C PHE A 125 6.18 0.35 6.65
N VAL A 126 5.51 1.14 5.81
CA VAL A 126 5.63 1.12 4.34
C VAL A 126 6.03 2.51 3.87
N SER A 127 7.19 2.60 3.20
CA SER A 127 7.74 3.88 2.72
C SER A 127 7.45 4.02 1.23
N HIS A 128 6.84 5.14 0.84
CA HIS A 128 6.44 5.41 -0.53
C HIS A 128 7.23 6.60 -1.11
N HIS A 129 8.11 6.31 -2.07
CA HIS A 129 8.98 7.31 -2.72
C HIS A 129 8.35 7.84 -4.02
N TRP A 130 7.19 8.50 -3.93
CA TRP A 130 6.42 8.91 -5.11
C TRP A 130 7.20 9.83 -6.08
N GLY A 131 8.00 10.77 -5.54
CA GLY A 131 8.72 11.79 -6.32
C GLY A 131 10.22 11.54 -6.54
N LYS A 132 10.79 10.51 -5.91
CA LYS A 132 12.25 10.24 -5.90
C LYS A 132 12.54 8.78 -6.25
N LYS A 133 12.49 8.46 -7.55
CA LYS A 133 12.52 7.07 -8.05
C LYS A 133 13.85 6.32 -7.80
N ASP A 134 14.95 7.02 -7.56
CA ASP A 134 16.24 6.40 -7.27
C ASP A 134 16.46 6.10 -5.77
N GLU A 135 15.67 6.72 -4.90
CA GLU A 135 15.83 6.59 -3.45
C GLU A 135 15.41 5.23 -2.85
N PRO A 136 14.44 4.47 -3.39
CA PRO A 136 14.13 3.13 -2.88
C PRO A 136 15.36 2.23 -2.79
N ILE A 137 16.26 2.31 -3.78
CA ILE A 137 17.52 1.53 -3.78
C ILE A 137 18.41 1.98 -2.62
N GLN A 138 18.55 3.28 -2.39
CA GLN A 138 19.35 3.81 -1.29
C GLN A 138 18.76 3.43 0.08
N ASP A 139 17.44 3.47 0.23
CA ASP A 139 16.78 3.07 1.47
C ASP A 139 16.88 1.56 1.71
N LEU A 140 16.79 0.73 0.67
CA LEU A 140 17.09 -0.69 0.77
C LEU A 140 18.52 -0.92 1.29
N TRP A 141 19.52 -0.25 0.71
CA TRP A 141 20.92 -0.35 1.18
C TRP A 141 21.06 0.07 2.65
N ARG A 142 20.38 1.14 3.07
CA ARG A 142 20.38 1.59 4.47
C ARG A 142 19.76 0.54 5.40
N LEU A 143 18.63 -0.05 5.03
CA LEU A 143 17.94 -1.07 5.83
C LEU A 143 18.82 -2.32 5.98
N VAL A 144 19.37 -2.80 4.87
CA VAL A 144 20.31 -3.93 4.83
C VAL A 144 21.52 -3.68 5.71
N THR A 145 22.17 -2.51 5.57
CA THR A 145 23.35 -2.15 6.36
C THR A 145 23.04 -2.07 7.85
N ARG A 146 21.88 -1.51 8.22
CA ARG A 146 21.42 -1.44 9.62
C ARG A 146 21.18 -2.83 10.20
N ALA A 147 20.52 -3.72 9.45
CA ALA A 147 20.29 -5.10 9.87
C ALA A 147 21.61 -5.85 10.09
N VAL A 148 22.53 -5.80 9.11
CA VAL A 148 23.87 -6.40 9.20
C VAL A 148 24.62 -5.89 10.43
N THR A 149 24.67 -4.57 10.62
CA THR A 149 25.37 -3.93 11.74
C THR A 149 24.77 -4.34 13.09
N ARG A 150 23.43 -4.45 13.17
CA ARG A 150 22.73 -4.90 14.37
C ARG A 150 23.12 -6.33 14.73
N TYR A 151 23.11 -7.26 13.79
CA TYR A 151 23.46 -8.65 14.04
C TYR A 151 24.94 -8.84 14.36
N ALA A 152 25.83 -8.08 13.70
CA ALA A 152 27.25 -8.08 14.03
C ALA A 152 27.50 -7.62 15.47
N ARG A 153 26.81 -6.57 15.93
CA ARG A 153 26.89 -6.10 17.33
C ARG A 153 26.36 -7.09 18.36
N GLN A 154 25.46 -7.98 17.96
CA GLN A 154 24.90 -9.02 18.83
C GLN A 154 25.76 -10.29 18.85
N ASP A 155 26.91 -10.30 18.16
CA ASP A 155 27.75 -11.48 17.93
C ASP A 155 26.95 -12.65 17.32
N ARG A 156 26.03 -12.30 16.41
CA ARG A 156 25.16 -13.24 15.67
C ARG A 156 25.44 -13.19 14.16
N PRO A 157 26.69 -13.46 13.72
CA PRO A 157 27.02 -13.46 12.30
C PRO A 157 26.24 -14.52 11.52
N ASP A 158 25.77 -15.58 12.19
CA ASP A 158 24.89 -16.61 11.62
C ASP A 158 23.57 -16.06 11.07
N LEU A 159 23.04 -15.00 11.72
CA LEU A 159 21.78 -14.37 11.31
C LEU A 159 21.94 -13.49 10.08
N ILE A 160 23.13 -12.93 9.85
CA ILE A 160 23.47 -12.21 8.61
C ILE A 160 23.35 -13.18 7.43
N PHE A 161 24.02 -14.33 7.49
CA PHE A 161 23.94 -15.34 6.43
C PHE A 161 22.52 -15.87 6.21
N LYS A 162 21.72 -16.07 7.26
CA LYS A 162 20.32 -16.50 7.13
C LYS A 162 19.43 -15.42 6.50
N ALA A 163 19.60 -14.14 6.86
CA ALA A 163 18.81 -13.04 6.33
C ALA A 163 19.06 -12.80 4.83
N PHE A 164 20.28 -13.02 4.33
CA PHE A 164 20.64 -12.75 2.93
C PHE A 164 20.61 -13.97 2.01
N ILE A 165 20.81 -15.20 2.51
CA ILE A 165 20.86 -16.42 1.68
C ILE A 165 19.57 -17.26 1.78
N ASN A 166 18.81 -17.15 2.87
CA ASN A 166 17.63 -17.97 3.11
C ASN A 166 16.23 -17.38 2.80
N PRO A 167 16.03 -16.14 2.30
CA PRO A 167 14.69 -15.72 1.87
C PRO A 167 14.26 -16.35 0.53
N ILE A 168 15.16 -17.07 -0.15
CA ILE A 168 14.91 -17.76 -1.43
C ILE A 168 14.90 -19.29 -1.27
N ARG A 169 14.46 -19.80 -0.12
CA ARG A 169 13.97 -21.19 -0.05
C ARG A 169 12.48 -21.13 0.21
N PRO A 170 11.63 -21.34 -0.82
CA PRO A 170 10.22 -21.52 -0.56
C PRO A 170 10.06 -22.70 0.42
N PRO A 171 9.17 -22.61 1.42
CA PRO A 171 8.83 -23.76 2.23
C PRO A 171 8.31 -24.90 1.32
N PRO A 172 8.55 -26.17 1.69
CA PRO A 172 8.41 -27.33 0.80
C PRO A 172 7.01 -27.62 0.23
N ASN A 173 6.01 -26.77 0.46
CA ASN A 173 4.61 -26.97 0.10
C ASN A 173 3.95 -25.79 -0.65
N TRP A 174 4.71 -25.08 -1.49
CA TRP A 174 4.21 -24.03 -2.38
C TRP A 174 3.44 -24.55 -3.62
N ALA A 175 2.40 -25.36 -3.41
CA ALA A 175 1.45 -25.72 -4.47
C ALA A 175 0.62 -24.52 -4.99
N PHE A 176 0.69 -23.38 -4.33
CA PHE A 176 -0.12 -22.18 -4.60
C PHE A 176 0.42 -21.32 -5.77
N TYR A 177 1.72 -21.40 -6.09
CA TYR A 177 2.30 -20.62 -7.20
C TYR A 177 2.12 -21.27 -8.57
N ASP A 178 2.07 -22.61 -8.63
CA ASP A 178 1.74 -23.33 -9.87
C ASP A 178 0.30 -23.09 -10.32
N GLU A 179 -0.59 -22.69 -9.41
CA GLU A 179 -1.98 -22.33 -9.73
C GLU A 179 -2.08 -20.89 -10.22
N MET A 180 -1.28 -19.96 -9.68
CA MET A 180 -1.24 -18.56 -10.13
C MET A 180 -0.61 -18.39 -11.52
N LEU A 181 0.43 -19.16 -11.84
CA LEU A 181 1.10 -19.12 -13.15
C LEU A 181 0.30 -19.83 -14.27
N ARG A 182 -0.75 -20.58 -13.93
CA ARG A 182 -1.66 -21.18 -14.92
C ARG A 182 -2.77 -20.24 -15.38
N PHE A 183 -2.97 -19.10 -14.71
CA PHE A 183 -3.93 -18.08 -15.16
C PHE A 183 -3.39 -17.19 -16.29
N ASP A 184 -2.10 -17.26 -16.62
CA ASP A 184 -1.49 -16.53 -17.75
C ASP A 184 -1.48 -17.34 -19.07
N GLU A 185 -2.08 -18.55 -19.10
CA GLU A 185 -2.18 -19.39 -20.31
C GLU A 185 -3.62 -19.83 -20.67
N ALA A 186 -4.65 -19.09 -20.24
CA ALA A 186 -6.05 -19.36 -20.62
C ALA A 186 -6.73 -18.18 -21.32
#